data_AF-A0A1C5WTN4-F1
#
_entry.id   AF-A0A1C5WTN4-F1
#
_cell.length_a   1.000
_cell.length_b   1.000
_cell.length_c   1.000
_cell.angle_alpha   90.00
_cell.angle_beta   90.00
_cell.angle_gamma   90.00
#
_symmetry.space_group_name_H-M   'P 1'
#
loop_
_entity.id
_entity.type
_entity.pdbx_description
1 polymer ?
#
loop_
_entity_poly.entity_id
_entity_poly.type
_entity_poly.pdbx_seq_one_letter_code
_entity_poly.pdbx_strand_id
1 'polypeptide(L)'
;MTITGMTRFVQQNYKVQNSHLTHKLPNGSLPPKEHVNPYCPEGMDITGRTDFRRIVPVDEGVANKIKSLVFESMEKNCGMSDGEIESEIIRNYVMSLPPEERAAAGWTLNQISLQEADRLGEYVHQRDPSWNWGKPVKPGILDDYKSGMNILI
;
A
#
# COMPACT_ATOMS: atom_id res chain seq x y z
N MET A 1 12.16 -0.75 20.27
CA MET A 1 11.54 0.18 19.29
C MET A 1 10.04 -0.08 19.35
N THR A 2 9.20 0.92 19.58
CA THR A 2 7.73 0.71 19.75
C THR A 2 7.03 0.58 18.39
N ILE A 3 5.89 -0.11 18.34
CA ILE A 3 5.07 -0.35 17.15
C ILE A 3 4.78 0.95 16.36
N THR A 4 4.46 2.04 17.07
CA THR A 4 4.26 3.38 16.48
C THR A 4 5.48 3.93 15.74
N GLY A 5 6.69 3.48 16.10
CA GLY A 5 7.94 3.88 15.44
C GLY A 5 8.16 3.18 14.10
N MET A 6 7.76 1.91 13.98
CA MET A 6 7.91 1.15 12.72
C MET A 6 6.87 1.55 11.68
N THR A 7 5.59 1.69 12.05
CA THR A 7 4.56 2.23 11.15
C THR A 7 4.95 3.63 10.67
N ARG A 8 5.53 4.46 11.56
CA ARG A 8 6.03 5.78 11.18
C ARG A 8 7.24 5.69 10.23
N PHE A 9 8.11 4.70 10.37
CA PHE A 9 9.26 4.49 9.49
C PHE A 9 8.83 3.96 8.10
N VAL A 10 7.92 2.98 8.03
CA VAL A 10 7.36 2.48 6.75
C VAL A 10 6.55 3.58 6.07
N GLN A 11 5.71 4.31 6.81
CA GLN A 11 4.95 5.44 6.27
C GLN A 11 5.85 6.62 5.90
N GLN A 12 6.95 6.88 6.63
CA GLN A 12 7.95 7.87 6.23
C GLN A 12 8.70 7.42 4.98
N ASN A 13 9.15 6.18 4.91
CA ASN A 13 9.83 5.66 3.73
C ASN A 13 8.91 5.64 2.53
N TYR A 14 7.64 5.27 2.67
CA TYR A 14 6.63 5.40 1.64
C TYR A 14 6.40 6.87 1.23
N LYS A 15 6.30 7.80 2.18
CA LYS A 15 6.19 9.25 1.87
C LYS A 15 7.43 9.76 1.15
N VAL A 16 8.63 9.34 1.55
CA VAL A 16 9.92 9.72 0.94
C VAL A 16 10.03 9.11 -0.47
N GLN A 17 9.73 7.82 -0.62
CA GLN A 17 9.68 7.10 -1.89
C GLN A 17 8.57 7.60 -2.80
N ASN A 18 7.51 8.23 -2.33
CA ASN A 18 6.49 8.82 -3.22
C ASN A 18 6.61 10.35 -3.35
N SER A 19 7.50 10.98 -2.58
CA SER A 19 7.69 12.44 -2.62
C SER A 19 8.24 12.96 -3.95
N HIS A 20 8.92 12.10 -4.72
CA HIS A 20 9.43 12.41 -6.05
C HIS A 20 8.37 12.22 -7.16
N LEU A 21 7.27 11.50 -6.88
CA LEU A 21 6.16 11.32 -7.82
C LEU A 21 5.24 12.55 -7.86
N THR A 22 5.24 13.38 -6.81
CA THR A 22 4.55 14.67 -6.84
C THR A 22 5.41 15.70 -7.58
N HIS A 23 5.03 16.02 -8.82
CA HIS A 23 5.65 17.09 -9.59
C HIS A 23 5.55 18.41 -8.79
N LYS A 24 6.70 18.96 -8.40
CA LYS A 24 6.78 20.27 -7.74
C LYS A 24 7.09 21.33 -8.78
N LEU A 25 6.46 22.50 -8.66
CA LEU A 25 6.85 23.67 -9.44
C LEU A 25 8.33 24.03 -9.15
N PRO A 26 9.00 24.79 -10.03
CA PRO A 26 10.41 25.18 -9.82
C PRO A 26 10.71 25.86 -8.48
N ASN A 27 9.69 26.45 -7.86
CA ASN A 27 9.76 27.09 -6.54
C ASN A 27 9.48 26.12 -5.36
N GLY A 28 9.39 24.81 -5.61
CA GLY A 28 9.11 23.77 -4.62
C GLY A 28 7.66 23.67 -4.16
N SER A 29 6.76 24.52 -4.67
CA SER A 29 5.34 24.48 -4.33
C SER A 29 4.62 23.36 -5.09
N LEU A 30 3.52 22.87 -4.51
CA LEU A 30 2.62 21.98 -5.23
C LEU A 30 1.92 22.76 -6.35
N PRO A 31 1.62 22.11 -7.48
CA PRO A 31 0.77 22.71 -8.51
C PRO A 31 -0.60 23.08 -7.92
N PRO A 32 -1.27 24.11 -8.47
CA PRO A 32 -2.62 24.47 -8.05
C PRO A 32 -3.55 23.27 -8.08
N LYS A 33 -4.59 23.26 -7.23
CA LYS A 33 -5.59 22.17 -7.16
C LYS A 33 -6.29 21.90 -8.49
N GLU A 34 -6.35 22.88 -9.39
CA GLU A 34 -6.94 22.80 -10.73
C GLU A 34 -5.94 22.37 -11.81
N HIS A 35 -4.69 22.08 -11.45
CA HIS A 35 -3.72 21.54 -12.39
C HIS A 35 -4.19 20.19 -12.89
N VAL A 36 -4.33 20.06 -14.22
CA VAL A 36 -4.60 18.80 -14.90
C VAL A 36 -3.30 18.31 -15.52
N ASN A 37 -2.82 17.16 -15.07
CA ASN A 37 -1.69 16.47 -15.68
C ASN A 37 -2.15 15.71 -16.94
N PRO A 38 -1.76 16.16 -18.15
CA PRO A 38 -2.21 15.55 -19.41
C PRO A 38 -1.68 14.13 -19.64
N TYR A 39 -0.69 13.69 -18.86
CA TYR A 39 -0.14 12.34 -18.92
C TYR A 39 -0.79 11.39 -17.90
N CYS A 40 -1.67 11.92 -17.04
CA CYS A 40 -2.37 11.11 -16.05
C CYS A 40 -3.74 10.70 -16.61
N PRO A 41 -4.12 9.41 -16.51
CA PRO A 41 -5.47 8.99 -16.84
C PRO A 41 -6.52 9.76 -16.03
N GLU A 42 -7.68 9.99 -16.63
CA GLU A 42 -8.79 10.67 -15.97
C GLU A 42 -9.13 10.01 -14.62
N GLY A 43 -9.35 10.82 -13.59
CA GLY A 43 -9.64 10.34 -12.23
C GLY A 43 -8.43 9.92 -11.40
N MET A 44 -7.23 9.87 -12.00
CA MET A 44 -5.99 9.46 -11.32
C MET A 44 -5.06 10.63 -10.98
N ASP A 45 -5.33 11.83 -11.49
CA ASP A 45 -4.54 13.00 -11.13
C ASP A 45 -4.83 13.41 -9.68
N ILE A 46 -3.83 13.16 -8.82
CA ILE A 46 -3.84 13.48 -7.40
C ILE A 46 -3.02 14.74 -7.07
N THR A 47 -2.51 15.44 -8.09
CA THR A 47 -1.67 16.61 -7.91
C THR A 47 -2.40 17.70 -7.13
N GLY A 48 -1.84 18.12 -5.99
CA GLY A 48 -2.46 19.13 -5.12
C GLY A 48 -3.77 18.68 -4.44
N ARG A 49 -4.16 17.41 -4.57
CA ARG A 49 -5.39 16.84 -4.00
C ARG A 49 -5.12 16.02 -2.74
N THR A 50 -6.14 15.89 -1.90
CA THR A 50 -6.12 15.06 -0.68
C THR A 50 -7.44 14.34 -0.42
N ASP A 51 -8.51 14.72 -1.12
CA ASP A 51 -9.86 14.15 -1.05
C ASP A 51 -9.92 12.66 -1.38
N PHE A 52 -8.95 12.16 -2.16
CA PHE A 52 -8.82 10.75 -2.50
C PHE A 52 -8.36 9.87 -1.31
N ARG A 53 -7.83 10.46 -0.22
CA ARG A 53 -7.32 9.70 0.95
C ARG A 53 -8.44 9.25 1.89
N ARG A 54 -9.50 8.68 1.33
CA ARG A 54 -10.65 8.12 2.03
C ARG A 54 -10.72 6.62 1.77
N ILE A 55 -11.13 5.85 2.78
CA ILE A 55 -11.38 4.41 2.64
C ILE A 55 -12.76 4.24 1.99
N VAL A 56 -12.82 3.45 0.92
CA VAL A 56 -14.05 3.16 0.17
C VAL A 56 -14.22 1.65 0.00
N PRO A 57 -15.45 1.15 -0.22
CA PRO A 57 -15.65 -0.21 -0.66
C PRO A 57 -14.84 -0.52 -1.92
N VAL A 58 -14.21 -1.68 -1.93
CA VAL A 58 -13.48 -2.23 -3.09
C VAL A 58 -13.88 -3.68 -3.28
N ASP A 59 -13.63 -4.21 -4.48
CA ASP A 59 -13.88 -5.62 -4.77
C ASP A 59 -13.08 -6.52 -3.82
N GLU A 60 -13.79 -7.45 -3.18
CA GLU A 60 -13.21 -8.34 -2.17
C GLU A 60 -12.16 -9.28 -2.79
N GLY A 61 -12.39 -9.76 -4.02
CA GLY A 61 -11.44 -10.60 -4.74
C GLY A 61 -10.12 -9.88 -5.00
N VAL A 62 -10.19 -8.61 -5.40
CA VAL A 62 -9.00 -7.77 -5.59
C VAL A 62 -8.29 -7.52 -4.26
N ALA A 63 -9.02 -7.16 -3.21
CA ALA A 63 -8.44 -6.97 -1.87
C ALA A 63 -7.73 -8.23 -1.36
N ASN A 64 -8.35 -9.40 -1.54
CA ASN A 64 -7.76 -10.68 -1.14
C ASN A 64 -6.52 -11.02 -1.98
N LYS A 65 -6.51 -10.71 -3.28
CA LYS A 65 -5.34 -10.90 -4.13
C LYS A 65 -4.15 -10.07 -3.65
N ILE A 66 -4.37 -8.81 -3.25
CA ILE A 66 -3.34 -7.95 -2.67
C ILE A 66 -2.78 -8.56 -1.37
N LYS A 67 -3.66 -8.96 -0.45
CA LYS A 67 -3.22 -9.60 0.81
C LYS A 67 -2.39 -10.86 0.57
N SER A 68 -2.79 -11.69 -0.40
CA SER A 68 -2.03 -12.89 -0.78
C SER A 68 -0.64 -12.58 -1.32
N LEU A 69 -0.47 -11.50 -2.10
CA LEU A 69 0.85 -11.08 -2.59
C LEU A 69 1.75 -10.58 -1.45
N VAL A 70 1.19 -9.87 -0.48
CA VAL A 70 1.92 -9.44 0.70
C VAL A 70 2.37 -10.65 1.53
N PHE A 71 1.48 -11.64 1.71
CA PHE A 71 1.82 -12.90 2.37
C PHE A 71 2.94 -13.64 1.64
N GLU A 72 2.82 -13.81 0.32
CA GLU A 72 3.83 -14.45 -0.51
C GLU A 72 5.19 -13.71 -0.45
N SER A 73 5.16 -12.38 -0.41
CA SER A 73 6.38 -11.56 -0.24
C SER A 73 7.01 -11.75 1.14
N MET A 74 6.21 -11.91 2.19
CA MET A 74 6.71 -12.24 3.53
C MET A 74 7.39 -13.61 3.55
N GLU A 75 6.78 -14.61 2.91
CA GLU A 75 7.28 -15.98 2.86
C GLU A 75 8.55 -16.12 1.99
N LYS A 76 8.51 -15.61 0.76
CA LYS A 76 9.55 -15.88 -0.26
C LYS A 76 10.60 -14.78 -0.34
N ASN A 77 10.19 -13.53 -0.11
CA ASN A 77 11.03 -12.34 -0.35
C ASN A 77 11.39 -11.62 0.95
N CYS A 78 11.34 -12.30 2.10
CA CYS A 78 11.74 -11.74 3.39
C CYS A 78 10.96 -10.47 3.78
N GLY A 79 9.70 -10.37 3.37
CA GLY A 79 8.84 -9.21 3.59
C GLY A 79 9.12 -8.04 2.65
N MET A 80 9.93 -8.23 1.60
CA MET A 80 10.24 -7.20 0.61
C MET A 80 9.37 -7.40 -0.63
N SER A 81 8.83 -6.29 -1.16
CA SER A 81 8.11 -6.24 -2.43
C SER A 81 8.77 -5.18 -3.31
N ASP A 82 8.94 -5.48 -4.60
CA ASP A 82 9.31 -4.49 -5.62
C ASP A 82 8.10 -3.66 -6.07
N GLY A 83 6.89 -4.05 -5.66
CA GLY A 83 5.64 -3.34 -5.88
C GLY A 83 5.07 -3.47 -7.29
N GLU A 84 5.73 -4.16 -8.23
CA GLU A 84 5.33 -4.16 -9.65
C GLU A 84 3.99 -4.88 -9.86
N ILE A 85 3.90 -6.12 -9.38
CA ILE A 85 2.69 -6.95 -9.51
C ILE A 85 1.51 -6.32 -8.76
N GLU A 86 1.76 -5.81 -7.56
CA GLU A 86 0.75 -5.13 -6.75
C GLU A 86 0.21 -3.88 -7.48
N SER A 87 1.12 -3.06 -8.01
CA SER A 87 0.78 -1.85 -8.77
C SER A 87 -0.02 -2.18 -10.03
N GLU A 88 0.31 -3.26 -10.73
CA GLU A 88 -0.43 -3.70 -11.91
C GLU A 88 -1.87 -4.10 -11.57
N ILE A 89 -2.06 -4.88 -10.50
CA ILE A 89 -3.40 -5.29 -10.03
C ILE A 89 -4.24 -4.07 -9.63
N ILE A 90 -3.66 -3.18 -8.82
CA ILE A 90 -4.34 -1.95 -8.40
C ILE A 90 -4.69 -1.12 -9.63
N ARG A 91 -3.75 -0.92 -10.56
CA ARG A 91 -3.98 -0.16 -11.79
C ARG A 91 -5.11 -0.76 -12.62
N ASN A 92 -5.08 -2.06 -12.87
CA ASN A 92 -6.09 -2.71 -13.70
C ASN A 92 -7.49 -2.63 -13.06
N TYR A 93 -7.57 -2.75 -11.74
CA TYR A 93 -8.83 -2.56 -11.02
C TYR A 93 -9.33 -1.12 -11.07
N VAL A 94 -8.51 -0.12 -10.72
CA VAL A 94 -9.01 1.26 -10.69
C VAL A 94 -9.39 1.76 -12.08
N MET A 95 -8.78 1.25 -13.15
CA MET A 95 -9.15 1.62 -14.52
C MET A 95 -10.50 1.02 -14.97
N SER A 96 -11.03 0.00 -14.28
CA SER A 96 -12.37 -0.51 -14.54
C SER A 96 -13.48 0.31 -13.86
N LEU A 97 -13.12 1.20 -12.92
CA LEU A 97 -14.05 2.02 -12.17
C LEU A 97 -14.35 3.37 -12.87
N PRO A 98 -15.46 4.05 -12.50
CA PRO A 98 -15.71 5.44 -12.86
C PRO A 98 -14.56 6.37 -12.41
N PRO A 99 -14.18 7.39 -13.20
CA PRO A 99 -13.06 8.29 -12.90
C PRO A 99 -13.04 8.86 -11.46
N GLU A 100 -14.19 9.24 -10.93
CA GLU A 100 -14.36 9.84 -9.61
C GLU A 100 -14.04 8.90 -8.44
N GLU A 101 -14.05 7.58 -8.68
CA GLU A 101 -13.77 6.57 -7.65
C GLU A 101 -12.32 6.09 -7.67
N ARG A 102 -11.63 6.20 -8.80
CA ARG A 102 -10.34 5.54 -9.07
C ARG A 102 -9.28 5.84 -8.01
N ALA A 103 -9.03 7.12 -7.74
CA ALA A 103 -7.98 7.53 -6.80
C ALA A 103 -8.27 7.06 -5.36
N ALA A 104 -9.54 7.05 -4.94
CA ALA A 104 -9.92 6.60 -3.60
C ALA A 104 -9.89 5.07 -3.47
N ALA A 105 -10.29 4.35 -4.52
CA ALA A 105 -10.17 2.89 -4.59
C ALA A 105 -8.70 2.45 -4.59
N GLY A 106 -7.85 3.10 -5.38
CA GLY A 106 -6.41 2.85 -5.39
C GLY A 106 -5.75 3.16 -4.04
N TRP A 107 -6.14 4.26 -3.39
CA TRP A 107 -5.72 4.56 -2.03
C TRP A 107 -6.12 3.45 -1.05
N THR A 108 -7.36 2.96 -1.14
CA THR A 108 -7.86 1.91 -0.25
C THR A 108 -7.08 0.61 -0.41
N LEU A 109 -6.85 0.13 -1.64
CA LEU A 109 -6.09 -1.09 -1.88
C LEU A 109 -4.63 -0.97 -1.38
N ASN A 110 -4.01 0.19 -1.57
CA ASN A 110 -2.68 0.46 -1.01
C ASN A 110 -2.69 0.44 0.54
N GLN A 111 -3.73 0.97 1.19
CA GLN A 111 -3.86 0.85 2.65
C GLN A 111 -4.06 -0.60 3.11
N ILE A 112 -4.81 -1.41 2.35
CA ILE A 112 -4.98 -2.84 2.64
C ILE A 112 -3.63 -3.56 2.60
N SER A 113 -2.81 -3.30 1.57
CA SER A 113 -1.46 -3.87 1.46
C SER A 113 -0.59 -3.52 2.66
N LEU A 114 -0.48 -2.22 3.00
CA LEU A 114 0.32 -1.75 4.12
C LEU A 114 -0.14 -2.34 5.46
N GLN A 115 -1.45 -2.40 5.69
CA GLN A 115 -2.00 -2.98 6.92
C GLN A 115 -1.75 -4.49 7.03
N GLU A 116 -1.83 -5.23 5.92
CA GLU A 116 -1.53 -6.66 5.92
C GLU A 116 -0.04 -6.91 6.15
N ALA A 117 0.84 -6.09 5.57
CA ALA A 117 2.28 -6.17 5.79
C ALA A 117 2.62 -5.90 7.26
N ASP A 118 2.03 -4.87 7.87
CA ASP A 118 2.19 -4.57 9.29
C ASP A 118 1.73 -5.74 10.17
N ARG A 119 0.55 -6.32 9.90
CA ARG A 119 0.03 -7.48 10.64
C ARG A 119 0.95 -8.70 10.55
N LEU A 120 1.46 -9.01 9.36
CA LEU A 120 2.40 -10.10 9.16
C LEU A 120 3.71 -9.84 9.89
N GLY A 121 4.27 -8.63 9.77
CA GLY A 121 5.49 -8.24 10.46
C GLY A 121 5.35 -8.37 11.98
N GLU A 122 4.23 -7.90 12.55
CA GLU A 122 3.92 -8.05 13.97
C GLU A 122 3.78 -9.52 14.37
N TYR A 123 3.05 -10.31 13.58
CA TYR A 123 2.82 -11.73 13.83
C TYR A 123 4.13 -12.54 13.86
N VAL A 124 5.06 -12.25 12.93
CA VAL A 124 6.40 -12.82 12.89
C VAL A 124 7.20 -12.34 14.11
N HIS A 125 7.21 -11.04 14.39
CA HIS A 125 8.02 -10.48 15.47
C HIS A 125 7.59 -10.98 16.87
N GLN A 126 6.30 -11.28 17.07
CA GLN A 126 5.81 -11.91 18.29
C GLN A 126 6.37 -13.32 18.52
N ARG A 127 6.69 -14.04 17.44
CA ARG A 127 7.22 -15.43 17.48
C ARG A 127 8.74 -15.48 17.36
N ASP A 128 9.32 -14.50 16.67
CA ASP A 128 10.75 -14.31 16.54
C ASP A 128 11.12 -12.83 16.76
N PRO A 129 11.35 -12.43 18.02
CA PRO A 129 11.73 -11.03 18.34
C PRO A 129 13.06 -10.59 17.73
N SER A 130 13.89 -11.53 17.25
CA SER A 130 15.16 -11.22 16.58
C SER A 130 15.02 -10.98 15.06
N TRP A 131 13.84 -11.29 14.51
CA TRP A 131 13.51 -11.05 13.12
C TRP A 131 13.34 -9.56 12.83
N ASN A 132 13.78 -9.15 11.65
CA ASN A 132 13.62 -7.81 11.11
C ASN A 132 13.41 -7.91 9.59
N TRP A 133 12.80 -6.88 9.00
CA TRP A 133 12.56 -6.80 7.56
C TRP A 133 13.80 -7.10 6.72
N GLY A 134 13.62 -7.85 5.63
CA GLY A 134 14.71 -8.31 4.77
C GLY A 134 15.44 -9.55 5.29
N LYS A 135 15.09 -10.08 6.47
CA LYS A 135 15.55 -11.40 6.92
C LYS A 135 14.51 -12.48 6.62
N PRO A 136 14.93 -13.71 6.31
CA PRO A 136 13.99 -14.81 6.09
C PRO A 136 13.20 -15.10 7.37
N VAL A 137 11.92 -15.39 7.20
CA VAL A 137 11.06 -15.87 8.28
C VAL A 137 11.42 -17.34 8.56
N LYS A 138 11.50 -17.74 9.83
CA LYS A 138 11.78 -19.13 10.17
C LYS A 138 10.64 -20.05 9.70
N PRO A 139 10.94 -21.26 9.22
CA PRO A 139 9.92 -22.23 8.81
C PRO A 139 8.90 -22.48 9.93
N GLY A 140 7.63 -22.65 9.55
CA GLY A 140 6.54 -22.95 10.49
C GLY A 140 5.94 -21.74 11.22
N ILE A 141 6.57 -20.56 11.16
CA ILE A 141 6.01 -19.37 11.83
C ILE A 141 4.65 -18.98 11.19
N LEU A 142 4.57 -18.98 9.86
CA LEU A 142 3.43 -18.47 9.10
C LEU A 142 2.28 -19.48 8.91
N ASP A 143 2.47 -20.76 9.23
CA ASP A 143 1.52 -21.86 8.93
C ASP A 143 0.12 -21.60 9.51
N ASP A 144 0.06 -21.01 10.70
CA ASP A 144 -1.18 -20.70 11.41
C ASP A 144 -1.66 -19.27 11.20
N TYR A 145 -0.98 -18.47 10.37
CA TYR A 145 -1.39 -17.10 10.10
C TYR A 145 -2.75 -17.09 9.40
N LYS A 146 -3.72 -16.43 10.00
CA LYS A 146 -5.02 -16.15 9.39
C LYS A 146 -5.03 -14.69 9.02
N SER A 147 -5.02 -14.41 7.71
CA SER A 147 -5.17 -13.05 7.21
C SER A 147 -6.42 -12.42 7.82
N GLY A 148 -6.29 -11.18 8.28
CA GLY A 148 -7.39 -10.46 8.89
C GLY A 148 -8.46 -10.14 7.83
N MET A 149 -9.41 -11.06 7.66
CA MET A 149 -10.54 -10.89 6.73
C MET A 149 -11.55 -9.82 7.17
N ASN A 150 -11.39 -9.24 8.36
CA ASN A 150 -12.25 -8.15 8.82
C ASN A 150 -11.67 -6.79 8.43
N ILE A 151 -11.89 -6.38 7.19
CA ILE A 151 -12.15 -4.97 6.91
C ILE A 151 -13.61 -4.95 6.44
N LEU A 152 -14.50 -4.79 7.42
CA LEU A 152 -15.88 -4.38 7.17
C LEU A 152 -15.82 -3.11 6.33
N ILE A 153 -16.30 -3.21 5.10
CA ILE A 153 -16.76 -2.10 4.28
C ILE A 153 -18.27 -2.27 4.13
#